data_AF-A0A954B065-F1
#
_entry.id   AF-A0A954B065-F1
#
_cell.length_a   1.000
_cell.length_b   1.000
_cell.length_c   1.000
_cell.angle_alpha   90.00
_cell.angle_beta   90.00
_cell.angle_gamma   90.00
#
_symmetry.space_group_name_H-M   'P 1'
#
loop_
_entity.id
_entity.type
_entity.pdbx_description
1 polymer ?
#
loop_
_entity_poly.entity_id
_entity_poly.type
_entity_poly.pdbx_seq_one_letter_code
_entity_poly.pdbx_strand_id
1 'polypeptide(L)'
;MARAYRMKTRAAAREETRERIVRATMALHDEQGIASTTFADVAERAGVGAATVLRHFPSVGDLVSACGQHVAAEMRPPMPDHADAAFAGLTTTRSRIARLVAELDAFYGRGETRLIAAANDRARIPELGRFLDMVEAGIDAWIRTALVDENPDDTTVAVLMALCSITVWQGMKQSGLTDQDRQDVLTAVLECALGFVRSETGPRDGVV
;
A
#
# COMPACT_ATOMS: atom_id res chain seq x y z
N MET A 1 -40.36 -11.63 20.83
CA MET A 1 -39.03 -11.04 21.05
C MET A 1 -37.86 -12.04 21.05
N ALA A 2 -38.04 -13.33 21.39
CA ALA A 2 -36.94 -14.32 21.45
C ALA A 2 -36.24 -14.65 20.10
N ARG A 3 -36.94 -14.54 18.96
CA ARG A 3 -36.39 -14.81 17.62
C ARG A 3 -35.39 -13.74 17.14
N ALA A 4 -35.68 -12.47 17.42
CA ALA A 4 -34.82 -11.35 17.07
C ALA A 4 -33.53 -11.32 17.92
N TYR A 5 -33.64 -11.63 19.21
CA TYR A 5 -32.49 -11.77 20.10
C TYR A 5 -31.58 -12.93 19.66
N ARG A 6 -32.15 -14.13 19.41
CA ARG A 6 -31.39 -15.31 18.94
C ARG A 6 -30.74 -15.11 17.55
N MET A 7 -31.34 -14.31 16.66
CA MET A 7 -30.75 -13.93 15.37
C MET A 7 -29.54 -12.99 15.55
N LYS A 8 -29.66 -11.98 16.43
CA LYS A 8 -28.52 -11.11 16.78
C LYS A 8 -27.36 -11.90 17.39
N THR A 9 -27.65 -12.87 18.26
CA THR A 9 -26.62 -13.76 18.83
C THR A 9 -25.93 -14.64 17.78
N ARG A 10 -26.67 -15.14 16.78
CA ARG A 10 -26.10 -15.97 15.70
C ARG A 10 -25.25 -15.17 14.72
N ALA A 11 -25.68 -13.95 14.38
CA ALA A 11 -24.89 -13.07 13.53
C ALA A 11 -23.56 -12.68 14.21
N ALA A 12 -23.61 -12.32 15.50
CA ALA A 12 -22.42 -12.02 16.29
C ALA A 12 -21.45 -13.20 16.36
N ALA A 13 -21.95 -14.41 16.67
CA ALA A 13 -21.10 -15.61 16.70
C ALA A 13 -20.50 -15.97 15.32
N ARG A 14 -21.23 -15.70 14.24
CA ARG A 14 -20.71 -15.88 12.88
C ARG A 14 -19.57 -14.89 12.59
N GLU A 15 -19.72 -13.64 12.99
CA GLU A 15 -18.67 -12.64 12.80
C GLU A 15 -17.44 -12.93 13.66
N GLU A 16 -17.62 -13.30 14.93
CA GLU A 16 -16.52 -13.73 15.80
C GLU A 16 -15.73 -14.90 15.21
N THR A 17 -16.43 -15.87 14.60
CA THR A 17 -15.79 -16.98 13.89
C THR A 17 -15.03 -16.49 12.66
N ARG A 18 -15.61 -15.56 11.90
CA ARG A 18 -14.96 -14.95 10.73
C ARG A 18 -13.66 -14.25 11.13
N GLU A 19 -13.69 -13.44 12.18
CA GLU A 19 -12.50 -12.74 12.67
C GLU A 19 -11.43 -13.70 13.21
N ARG A 20 -11.82 -14.78 13.91
CA ARG A 20 -10.88 -15.82 14.35
C ARG A 20 -10.14 -16.45 13.17
N ILE A 21 -10.86 -16.76 12.09
CA ILE A 21 -10.28 -17.30 10.87
C ILE A 21 -9.28 -16.29 10.28
N VAL A 22 -9.67 -15.01 10.15
CA VAL A 22 -8.78 -13.97 9.61
C VAL A 22 -7.52 -13.80 10.45
N ARG A 23 -7.63 -13.74 11.78
CA ARG A 23 -6.47 -13.65 12.67
C ARG A 23 -5.54 -14.86 12.54
N ALA A 24 -6.11 -16.07 12.45
CA ALA A 24 -5.32 -17.29 12.24
C ALA A 24 -4.60 -17.27 10.89
N THR A 25 -5.28 -16.83 9.82
CA THR A 25 -4.68 -16.68 8.48
C THR A 25 -3.54 -15.66 8.48
N MET A 26 -3.72 -14.49 9.10
CA MET A 26 -2.66 -13.47 9.19
C MET A 26 -1.42 -14.00 9.91
N ALA A 27 -1.60 -14.70 11.05
CA ALA A 27 -0.48 -15.30 11.77
C ALA A 27 0.27 -16.34 10.92
N LEU A 28 -0.46 -17.18 10.18
CA LEU A 28 0.15 -18.17 9.27
C LEU A 28 0.87 -17.49 8.10
N HIS A 29 0.34 -16.40 7.55
CA HIS A 29 1.03 -15.63 6.52
C HIS A 29 2.37 -15.07 7.02
N ASP A 30 2.42 -14.58 8.27
CA ASP A 30 3.66 -14.09 8.90
C ASP A 30 4.66 -15.23 9.17
N GLU A 31 4.19 -16.44 9.49
CA GLU A 31 5.03 -17.60 9.83
C GLU A 31 5.61 -18.32 8.59
N GLN A 32 4.81 -18.54 7.54
CA GLN A 32 5.15 -19.42 6.41
C GLN A 32 4.86 -18.83 5.02
N GLY A 33 4.32 -17.61 4.97
CA GLY A 33 3.98 -16.92 3.72
C GLY A 33 2.56 -17.18 3.22
N ILE A 34 2.11 -16.34 2.29
CA ILE A 34 0.73 -16.33 1.80
C ILE A 34 0.46 -17.56 0.93
N ALA A 35 1.27 -17.78 -0.11
CA ALA A 35 1.07 -18.92 -1.02
C ALA A 35 1.24 -20.30 -0.36
N SER A 36 1.95 -20.40 0.76
CA SER A 36 2.15 -21.67 1.48
C SER A 36 1.00 -22.01 2.45
N THR A 37 0.13 -21.05 2.75
CA THR A 37 -0.91 -21.21 3.77
C THR A 37 -2.15 -21.91 3.21
N THR A 38 -2.52 -23.05 3.79
CA THR A 38 -3.67 -23.84 3.34
C THR A 38 -4.91 -23.63 4.20
N PHE A 39 -6.08 -23.98 3.65
CA PHE A 39 -7.34 -24.01 4.42
C PHE A 39 -7.29 -24.96 5.61
N ALA A 40 -6.50 -26.04 5.54
CA ALA A 40 -6.34 -26.98 6.62
C ALA A 40 -5.57 -26.35 7.79
N ASP A 41 -4.45 -25.69 7.50
CA ASP A 41 -3.65 -24.97 8.50
C ASP A 41 -4.48 -23.88 9.20
N VAL A 42 -5.24 -23.11 8.41
CA VAL A 42 -6.12 -22.06 8.94
C VAL A 42 -7.21 -22.66 9.82
N ALA A 43 -7.82 -23.78 9.42
CA ALA A 43 -8.86 -24.44 10.19
C ALA A 43 -8.32 -24.94 11.55
N GLU A 44 -7.17 -25.62 11.52
CA GLU A 44 -6.48 -26.10 12.71
C GLU A 44 -6.16 -24.93 13.65
N ARG A 45 -5.49 -23.88 13.14
CA ARG A 45 -5.08 -22.73 13.95
C ARG A 45 -6.27 -21.94 14.50
N ALA A 46 -7.33 -21.78 13.72
CA ALA A 46 -8.54 -21.09 14.16
C ALA A 46 -9.40 -21.94 15.11
N GLY A 47 -9.12 -23.24 15.27
CA GLY A 47 -9.93 -24.15 16.08
C GLY A 47 -11.33 -24.35 15.50
N VAL A 48 -11.44 -24.49 14.17
CA VAL A 48 -12.70 -24.74 13.44
C VAL A 48 -12.50 -25.85 12.41
N GLY A 49 -13.58 -26.41 11.87
CA GLY A 49 -13.48 -27.37 10.76
C GLY A 49 -13.21 -26.70 9.41
N ALA A 50 -12.52 -27.38 8.49
CA ALA A 50 -12.21 -26.87 7.15
C ALA A 50 -13.46 -26.44 6.36
N ALA A 51 -14.57 -27.20 6.47
CA ALA A 51 -15.86 -26.84 5.87
C ALA A 51 -16.45 -25.53 6.44
N THR A 52 -16.11 -25.18 7.69
CA THR A 52 -16.47 -23.88 8.27
C THR A 52 -15.61 -22.77 7.67
N VAL A 53 -14.32 -22.98 7.46
CA VAL A 53 -13.48 -21.99 6.77
C VAL A 53 -13.99 -21.72 5.36
N LEU A 54 -14.22 -22.76 4.56
CA LEU A 54 -14.75 -22.66 3.19
C LEU A 54 -16.12 -21.98 3.11
N ARG A 55 -16.98 -22.16 4.12
CA ARG A 55 -18.30 -21.48 4.19
C ARG A 55 -18.16 -19.97 4.44
N HIS A 56 -17.11 -19.53 5.11
CA HIS A 56 -16.85 -18.11 5.35
C HIS A 56 -16.04 -17.49 4.21
N PHE A 57 -15.11 -18.26 3.64
CA PHE A 57 -14.19 -17.83 2.60
C PHE A 57 -14.09 -18.93 1.52
N PRO A 58 -14.90 -18.83 0.45
CA PRO A 58 -14.95 -19.85 -0.59
C PRO A 58 -13.64 -20.03 -1.37
N SER A 59 -12.75 -19.03 -1.35
CA SER A 59 -11.46 -19.05 -2.06
C SER A 59 -10.31 -18.47 -1.22
N VAL A 60 -9.07 -18.76 -1.65
CA VAL A 60 -7.87 -18.11 -1.09
C VAL A 60 -7.94 -16.60 -1.27
N GLY A 61 -8.46 -16.12 -2.39
CA GLY A 61 -8.67 -14.70 -2.66
C GLY A 61 -9.60 -14.05 -1.64
N ASP A 62 -10.66 -14.73 -1.21
CA ASP A 62 -11.57 -14.20 -0.18
C ASP A 62 -10.87 -14.07 1.19
N LEU A 63 -10.02 -15.04 1.54
CA LEU A 63 -9.19 -14.96 2.76
C LEU A 63 -8.19 -13.81 2.68
N VAL A 64 -7.47 -13.70 1.57
CA VAL A 64 -6.46 -12.67 1.35
C VAL A 64 -7.09 -11.28 1.35
N SER A 65 -8.25 -11.11 0.70
CA SER A 65 -8.98 -9.84 0.70
C SER A 65 -9.41 -9.43 2.11
N ALA A 66 -9.88 -10.38 2.93
CA ALA A 66 -10.24 -10.10 4.31
C ALA A 66 -9.04 -9.74 5.19
N CYS A 67 -7.91 -10.42 5.02
CA CYS A 67 -6.66 -10.04 5.69
C CYS A 67 -6.16 -8.67 5.22
N GLY A 68 -6.28 -8.38 3.92
CA GLY A 68 -5.88 -7.13 3.29
C GLY A 68 -6.52 -5.90 3.91
N GLN A 69 -7.76 -6.01 4.41
CA GLN A 69 -8.43 -4.90 5.12
C GLN A 69 -7.72 -4.52 6.42
N HIS A 70 -7.30 -5.51 7.21
CA HIS A 70 -6.53 -5.26 8.43
C HIS A 70 -5.13 -4.72 8.12
N VAL A 71 -4.48 -5.32 7.12
CA VAL A 71 -3.17 -4.89 6.64
C VAL A 71 -3.21 -3.45 6.13
N ALA A 72 -4.22 -3.07 5.35
CA ALA A 72 -4.37 -1.70 4.84
C ALA A 72 -4.59 -0.70 5.98
N ALA A 73 -5.34 -1.06 7.03
CA ALA A 73 -5.54 -0.20 8.19
C ALA A 73 -4.23 0.04 8.98
N GLU A 74 -3.36 -0.97 9.09
CA GLU A 74 -2.05 -0.85 9.73
C GLU A 74 -1.05 -0.06 8.86
N MET A 75 -0.95 -0.43 7.58
CA MET A 75 0.00 0.19 6.66
C MET A 75 -0.38 1.62 6.32
N ARG A 76 -1.68 1.93 6.29
CA ARG A 76 -2.23 3.23 5.86
C ARG A 76 -1.60 3.66 4.53
N PRO A 77 -1.91 2.94 3.43
CA PRO A 77 -1.40 3.30 2.11
C PRO A 77 -1.88 4.71 1.72
N PRO A 78 -1.11 5.42 0.87
CA PRO A 78 -1.60 6.65 0.27
C PRO A 78 -2.85 6.32 -0.56
N MET A 79 -3.97 6.98 -0.25
CA MET A 79 -5.23 6.80 -0.97
C MET A 79 -5.56 8.09 -1.73
N PRO A 80 -6.06 8.02 -2.99
CA PRO A 80 -6.32 9.20 -3.81
C PRO A 80 -7.22 10.25 -3.14
N ASP A 81 -8.26 9.80 -2.43
CA ASP A 81 -9.23 10.62 -1.71
C ASP A 81 -8.66 11.38 -0.50
N HIS A 82 -7.47 10.98 -0.01
CA HIS A 82 -6.78 11.66 1.08
C HIS A 82 -5.72 12.66 0.62
N ALA A 83 -5.39 12.69 -0.68
CA ALA A 83 -4.27 13.48 -1.20
C ALA A 83 -4.47 14.99 -0.92
N ASP A 84 -5.60 15.57 -1.34
CA ASP A 84 -5.88 17.01 -1.16
C ASP A 84 -5.75 17.45 0.29
N ALA A 85 -6.31 16.67 1.21
CA ALA A 85 -6.24 16.95 2.64
C ALA A 85 -4.80 16.86 3.18
N ALA A 86 -4.00 15.90 2.69
CA ALA A 86 -2.61 15.75 3.11
C ALA A 86 -1.75 16.96 2.73
N PHE A 87 -2.01 17.62 1.60
CA PHE A 87 -1.23 18.76 1.13
C PHE A 87 -1.87 20.13 1.43
N ALA A 88 -2.98 20.17 2.18
CA ALA A 88 -3.66 21.41 2.52
C ALA A 88 -2.74 22.37 3.30
N GLY A 89 -2.70 23.63 2.88
CA GLY A 89 -1.89 24.69 3.52
C GLY A 89 -0.41 24.69 3.13
N LEU A 90 0.08 23.73 2.35
CA LEU A 90 1.45 23.71 1.82
C LEU A 90 1.52 24.50 0.52
N THR A 91 2.27 25.61 0.53
CA THR A 91 2.27 26.62 -0.55
C THR A 91 3.48 26.56 -1.48
N THR A 92 4.46 25.68 -1.21
CA THR A 92 5.66 25.56 -2.06
C THR A 92 5.82 24.13 -2.54
N THR A 93 6.27 23.95 -3.79
CA THR A 93 6.57 22.64 -4.39
C THR A 93 7.49 21.82 -3.48
N ARG A 94 8.55 22.44 -2.94
CA ARG A 94 9.46 21.81 -1.97
C ARG A 94 8.74 21.26 -0.75
N SER A 95 7.89 22.06 -0.10
CA SER A 95 7.16 21.61 1.10
C SER A 95 6.20 20.46 0.81
N ARG A 96 5.61 20.45 -0.39
CA ARG A 96 4.72 19.37 -0.86
C ARG A 96 5.51 18.10 -1.18
N ILE A 97 6.65 18.19 -1.87
CA ILE A 97 7.55 17.06 -2.10
C ILE A 97 8.04 16.48 -0.77
N ALA A 98 8.48 17.31 0.16
CA ALA A 98 8.93 16.85 1.48
C ALA A 98 7.80 16.11 2.23
N ARG A 99 6.55 16.61 2.16
CA ARG A 99 5.39 15.91 2.72
C ARG A 99 5.11 14.57 2.05
N LEU A 100 5.15 14.52 0.72
CA LEU A 100 5.01 13.28 -0.04
C LEU A 100 6.06 12.24 0.41
N VAL A 101 7.33 12.65 0.46
CA VAL A 101 8.45 11.79 0.85
C VAL A 101 8.26 11.25 2.27
N ALA A 102 7.92 12.10 3.24
CA ALA A 102 7.70 11.69 4.62
C ALA A 102 6.55 10.66 4.74
N GLU A 103 5.48 10.83 3.97
CA GLU A 103 4.32 9.95 4.01
C GLU A 103 4.62 8.60 3.34
N LEU A 104 5.32 8.59 2.21
CA LEU A 104 5.80 7.36 1.58
C LEU A 104 6.80 6.62 2.45
N ASP A 105 7.72 7.35 3.09
CA ASP A 105 8.69 6.79 4.03
C ASP A 105 7.99 6.09 5.19
N ALA A 106 7.02 6.75 5.80
CA ALA A 106 6.24 6.19 6.90
C ALA A 106 5.37 5.01 6.43
N PHE A 107 4.80 5.07 5.23
CA PHE A 107 4.05 3.97 4.62
C PHE A 107 4.92 2.73 4.39
N TYR A 108 6.08 2.89 3.74
CA TYR A 108 7.01 1.78 3.53
C TYR A 108 7.58 1.24 4.83
N GLY A 109 7.88 2.12 5.81
CA GLY A 109 8.31 1.69 7.15
C GLY A 109 7.31 0.77 7.85
N ARG A 110 6.00 0.98 7.65
CA ARG A 110 4.93 0.10 8.18
C ARG A 110 4.67 -1.12 7.31
N GLY A 111 4.88 -1.00 6.00
CA GLY A 111 4.38 -1.95 5.00
C GLY A 111 5.41 -2.83 4.33
N GLU A 112 6.72 -2.60 4.52
CA GLU A 112 7.80 -3.22 3.75
C GLU A 112 7.61 -4.74 3.55
N THR A 113 7.54 -5.50 4.66
CA THR A 113 7.40 -6.97 4.60
C THR A 113 6.15 -7.41 3.86
N ARG A 114 5.02 -6.74 4.11
CA ARG A 114 3.71 -7.08 3.53
C ARG A 114 3.65 -6.75 2.04
N LEU A 115 4.24 -5.62 1.61
CA LEU A 115 4.33 -5.21 0.21
C LEU A 115 5.19 -6.17 -0.60
N ILE A 116 6.34 -6.61 -0.05
CA ILE A 116 7.22 -7.59 -0.69
C ILE A 116 6.53 -8.95 -0.79
N ALA A 117 5.89 -9.41 0.28
CA ALA A 117 5.13 -10.66 0.26
C ALA A 117 4.02 -10.62 -0.79
N ALA A 118 3.26 -9.52 -0.85
CA ALA A 118 2.24 -9.31 -1.86
C ALA A 118 2.82 -9.36 -3.29
N ALA A 119 3.95 -8.68 -3.52
CA ALA A 119 4.61 -8.64 -4.83
C ALA A 119 5.10 -10.03 -5.28
N ASN A 120 5.63 -10.84 -4.36
CA ASN A 120 6.14 -12.18 -4.67
C ASN A 120 5.01 -13.14 -5.09
N ASP A 121 3.83 -13.02 -4.49
CA ASP A 121 2.71 -13.96 -4.72
C ASP A 121 1.65 -13.43 -5.69
N ARG A 122 1.78 -12.21 -6.22
CA ARG A 122 0.78 -11.56 -7.10
C ARG A 122 0.38 -12.36 -8.34
N ALA A 123 1.29 -13.17 -8.88
CA ALA A 123 1.02 -14.01 -10.05
C ALA A 123 0.16 -15.24 -9.73
N ARG A 124 0.14 -15.66 -8.47
CA ARG A 124 -0.64 -16.81 -7.97
C ARG A 124 -1.97 -16.38 -7.37
N ILE A 125 -2.01 -15.17 -6.80
CA ILE A 125 -3.16 -14.64 -6.06
C ILE A 125 -3.51 -13.26 -6.64
N PRO A 126 -4.49 -13.18 -7.56
CA PRO A 126 -4.87 -11.94 -8.25
C PRO A 126 -5.27 -10.79 -7.31
N GLU A 127 -5.80 -11.10 -6.13
CA GLU A 127 -6.14 -10.12 -5.09
C GLU A 127 -4.94 -9.31 -4.62
N LEU A 128 -3.75 -9.92 -4.56
CA LEU A 128 -2.51 -9.23 -4.20
C LEU A 128 -2.09 -8.28 -5.33
N GLY A 129 -2.27 -8.68 -6.59
CA GLY A 129 -2.07 -7.79 -7.74
C GLY A 129 -2.96 -6.56 -7.67
N ARG A 130 -4.27 -6.76 -7.49
CA ARG A 130 -5.25 -5.66 -7.34
C ARG A 130 -4.91 -4.73 -6.16
N PHE A 131 -4.40 -5.28 -5.07
CA PHE A 131 -3.95 -4.48 -3.93
C PHE A 131 -2.74 -3.61 -4.29
N LEU A 132 -1.75 -4.16 -5.00
CA LEU A 132 -0.58 -3.41 -5.45
C LEU A 132 -0.95 -2.32 -6.46
N ASP A 133 -1.86 -2.62 -7.39
CA ASP A 133 -2.38 -1.64 -8.37
C ASP A 133 -3.09 -0.47 -7.66
N MET A 134 -3.85 -0.76 -6.59
CA MET A 134 -4.48 0.26 -5.76
C MET A 134 -3.45 1.14 -5.05
N VAL A 135 -2.38 0.55 -4.51
CA VAL A 135 -1.27 1.32 -3.90
C VAL A 135 -0.59 2.20 -4.94
N GLU A 136 -0.32 1.67 -6.13
CA GLU A 136 0.30 2.41 -7.23
C GLU A 136 -0.54 3.62 -7.66
N ALA A 137 -1.85 3.41 -7.86
CA ALA A 137 -2.79 4.49 -8.17
C ALA A 137 -2.86 5.55 -7.05
N GLY A 138 -2.75 5.13 -5.80
CA GLY A 138 -2.65 6.03 -4.65
C GLY A 138 -1.40 6.91 -4.69
N ILE A 139 -0.23 6.32 -4.96
CA ILE A 139 1.03 7.07 -5.07
C ILE A 139 1.00 8.02 -6.27
N ASP A 140 0.47 7.58 -7.43
CA ASP A 140 0.31 8.44 -8.62
C ASP A 140 -0.52 9.69 -8.28
N ALA A 141 -1.70 9.50 -7.67
CA ALA A 141 -2.57 10.60 -7.26
C ALA A 141 -1.87 11.56 -6.28
N TRP A 142 -1.09 11.02 -5.33
CA TRP A 142 -0.34 11.81 -4.37
C TRP A 142 0.79 12.61 -5.03
N ILE A 143 1.52 12.03 -5.99
CA ILE A 143 2.54 12.74 -6.76
C ILE A 143 1.90 13.88 -7.57
N ARG A 144 0.82 13.60 -8.30
CA ARG A 144 0.10 14.62 -9.07
C ARG A 144 -0.41 15.75 -8.20
N THR A 145 -0.94 15.42 -7.02
CA THR A 145 -1.40 16.42 -6.06
C THR A 145 -0.23 17.23 -5.49
N ALA A 146 0.87 16.59 -5.12
CA ALA A 146 2.06 17.27 -4.61
C ALA A 146 2.62 18.29 -5.63
N LEU A 147 2.46 18.01 -6.92
CA LEU A 147 2.98 18.81 -8.04
C LEU A 147 1.91 19.60 -8.79
N VAL A 148 0.72 19.82 -8.22
CA VAL A 148 -0.40 20.45 -8.94
C VAL A 148 -0.02 21.78 -9.61
N ASP A 149 0.82 22.61 -8.97
CA ASP A 149 1.26 23.91 -9.48
C ASP A 149 2.29 23.81 -10.62
N GLU A 150 2.93 22.64 -10.75
CA GLU A 150 3.93 22.35 -11.79
C GLU A 150 3.29 21.76 -13.06
N ASN A 151 2.00 21.39 -12.99
CA ASN A 151 1.24 20.76 -14.09
C ASN A 151 2.01 19.59 -14.74
N PRO A 152 2.35 18.54 -13.97
CA PRO A 152 3.24 17.48 -14.42
C PRO A 152 2.61 16.66 -15.54
N ASP A 153 3.39 16.36 -16.58
CA ASP A 153 3.00 15.39 -17.61
C ASP A 153 3.20 13.95 -17.12
N ASP A 154 2.66 12.99 -17.88
CA ASP A 154 2.73 11.57 -17.51
C ASP A 154 4.16 11.04 -17.44
N THR A 155 5.09 11.61 -18.22
CA THR A 155 6.51 11.24 -18.15
C THR A 155 7.13 11.70 -16.83
N THR A 156 6.86 12.93 -16.39
CA THR A 156 7.29 13.46 -15.09
C THR A 156 6.75 12.58 -13.97
N VAL A 157 5.46 12.27 -13.99
CA VAL A 157 4.84 11.42 -12.97
C VAL A 157 5.46 10.02 -12.97
N ALA A 158 5.67 9.40 -14.13
CA ALA A 158 6.29 8.07 -14.23
C ALA A 158 7.73 8.04 -13.68
N VAL A 159 8.54 9.06 -13.95
CA VAL A 159 9.90 9.18 -13.39
C VAL A 159 9.85 9.29 -11.87
N LEU A 160 8.98 10.15 -11.33
CA LEU A 160 8.85 10.32 -9.89
C LEU A 160 8.27 9.08 -9.21
N MET A 161 7.34 8.37 -9.84
CA MET A 161 6.86 7.06 -9.40
C MET A 161 8.00 6.06 -9.27
N ALA A 162 8.90 5.99 -10.26
CA ALA A 162 10.07 5.11 -10.22
C ALA A 162 11.03 5.48 -9.08
N LEU A 163 11.32 6.77 -8.89
CA LEU A 163 12.18 7.28 -7.82
C LEU A 163 11.56 7.09 -6.43
N CYS A 164 10.24 7.15 -6.33
CA CYS A 164 9.49 6.92 -5.09
C CYS A 164 9.25 5.42 -4.81
N SER A 165 9.73 4.50 -5.65
CA SER A 165 9.44 3.08 -5.50
C SER A 165 10.01 2.49 -4.21
N ILE A 166 9.34 1.44 -3.71
CA ILE A 166 9.81 0.69 -2.54
C ILE A 166 11.25 0.18 -2.72
N THR A 167 11.65 -0.18 -3.94
CA THR A 167 13.01 -0.66 -4.23
C THR A 167 14.05 0.42 -4.01
N VAL A 168 13.79 1.66 -4.45
CA VAL A 168 14.69 2.80 -4.17
C VAL A 168 14.73 3.07 -2.66
N TRP A 169 13.57 3.09 -2.00
CA TRP A 169 13.48 3.28 -0.56
C TRP A 169 14.28 2.22 0.22
N GLN A 170 14.20 0.94 -0.14
CA GLN A 170 14.98 -0.13 0.46
C GLN A 170 16.48 0.04 0.26
N GLY A 171 16.89 0.42 -0.96
CA GLY A 171 18.29 0.72 -1.26
C GLY A 171 18.84 1.86 -0.40
N MET A 172 18.05 2.93 -0.22
CA MET A 172 18.41 4.05 0.66
C MET A 172 18.43 3.65 2.14
N LYS A 173 17.50 2.79 2.59
CA LYS A 173 17.48 2.29 3.97
C LYS A 173 18.73 1.45 4.30
N GLN A 174 19.27 0.74 3.32
CA GLN A 174 20.46 -0.10 3.47
C GLN A 174 21.79 0.67 3.38
N SER A 175 21.77 1.95 3.02
CA SER A 175 23.00 2.76 2.88
C SER A 175 23.54 3.31 4.19
N GLY A 176 22.83 3.10 5.32
CA GLY A 176 23.23 3.58 6.65
C GLY A 176 22.85 5.03 6.94
N LEU A 177 22.07 5.68 6.06
CA LEU A 177 21.49 7.00 6.31
C LEU A 177 20.47 6.96 7.45
N THR A 178 20.36 8.05 8.21
CA THR A 178 19.24 8.23 9.14
C THR A 178 17.93 8.40 8.36
N ASP A 179 16.79 8.24 9.05
CA ASP A 179 15.47 8.45 8.42
C ASP A 179 15.33 9.88 7.88
N GLN A 180 15.83 10.88 8.62
CA GLN A 180 15.80 12.27 8.18
C GLN A 180 16.70 12.51 6.97
N ASP A 181 17.94 12.01 6.99
CA ASP A 181 18.86 12.17 5.85
C ASP A 181 18.31 11.50 4.59
N ARG A 182 17.67 10.33 4.73
CA ARG A 182 17.01 9.65 3.61
C ARG A 182 15.89 10.51 3.01
N GLN A 183 15.04 11.10 3.85
CA GLN A 183 13.95 11.96 3.40
C GLN A 183 14.48 13.24 2.73
N ASP A 184 15.52 13.85 3.29
CA ASP A 184 16.14 15.07 2.73
C ASP A 184 16.79 14.79 1.37
N VAL A 185 17.53 13.67 1.25
CA VAL A 185 18.14 13.24 -0.02
C VAL A 185 17.07 12.95 -1.06
N LEU A 186 16.03 12.18 -0.73
CA LEU A 186 14.98 11.86 -1.70
C LEU A 186 14.22 13.12 -2.13
N THR A 187 13.94 14.04 -1.20
CA THR A 187 13.34 15.35 -1.53
C THR A 187 14.20 16.12 -2.54
N ALA A 188 15.50 16.22 -2.30
CA ALA A 188 16.43 16.89 -3.22
C ALA A 188 16.52 16.19 -4.59
N VAL A 189 16.51 14.85 -4.62
CA VAL A 189 16.50 14.06 -5.86
C VAL A 189 15.23 14.33 -6.68
N LEU A 190 14.06 14.37 -6.04
CA LEU A 190 12.79 14.65 -6.73
C LEU A 190 12.73 16.11 -7.24
N GLU A 191 13.24 17.09 -6.49
CA GLU A 191 13.38 18.47 -6.95
C GLU A 191 14.29 18.57 -8.18
N CYS A 192 15.44 17.90 -8.15
CA CYS A 192 16.38 17.85 -9.28
C CYS A 192 15.76 17.18 -10.51
N ALA A 193 15.07 16.05 -10.33
CA ALA A 193 14.40 15.33 -11.42
C ALA A 193 13.32 16.20 -12.07
N LEU A 194 12.52 16.90 -11.27
CA LEU A 194 11.51 17.85 -11.74
C LEU A 194 12.15 18.97 -12.57
N GLY A 195 13.26 19.56 -12.09
CA GLY A 195 14.00 20.58 -12.82
C GLY A 195 14.53 20.09 -14.17
N PHE A 196 15.03 18.84 -14.22
CA PHE A 196 15.56 18.24 -15.45
C PHE A 196 14.46 18.00 -16.49
N VAL A 197 13.34 17.38 -16.11
CA VAL A 197 12.23 17.08 -17.04
C VAL A 197 11.61 18.36 -17.61
N ARG A 198 11.55 19.44 -16.82
CA ARG A 198 11.12 20.77 -17.28
C ARG A 198 12.04 21.36 -18.36
N SER A 199 13.35 21.10 -18.28
CA SER A 199 14.32 21.66 -19.23
C SER A 199 14.27 21.01 -20.62
N GLU A 200 13.83 19.75 -20.72
CA GLU A 200 13.71 19.05 -22.01
C GLU A 200 12.38 19.30 -22.73
N THR A 201 11.33 19.73 -22.00
CA THR A 201 9.97 19.98 -22.51
C THR A 201 9.71 21.46 -22.85
N GLY A 202 10.64 22.37 -22.56
CA GLY A 202 10.61 23.76 -23.04
C GLY A 202 10.78 23.84 -24.57
N PRO A 203 10.35 24.94 -25.23
CA PRO A 203 10.55 25.10 -26.66
C PRO A 203 12.05 24.96 -26.95
N ARG A 204 12.41 23.97 -27.78
CA ARG A 204 13.73 23.92 -28.41
C ARG A 204 13.80 25.17 -29.27
N ASP A 205 14.40 26.24 -28.75
CA ASP A 205 14.75 27.39 -29.57
C ASP A 205 15.58 26.86 -30.74
N GLY A 206 14.94 26.85 -31.90
CA GLY A 206 15.53 26.45 -33.15
C GLY A 206 16.70 27.38 -33.41
N VAL A 207 17.91 26.83 -33.27
CA VAL A 207 19.11 27.47 -33.77
C VAL A 207 18.97 27.52 -35.30
N VAL A 208 18.74 28.73 -35.80
CA VAL A 208 19.01 29.17 -37.16
C VAL A 208 20.51 29.29 -37.35
#